data_AF-A0A553GA25-F1
#
_entry.id   AF-A0A553GA25-F1
#
_cell.length_a   1.000
_cell.length_b   1.000
_cell.length_c   1.000
_cell.angle_alpha   90.00
_cell.angle_beta   90.00
_cell.angle_gamma   90.00
#
_symmetry.space_group_name_H-M   'P 1'
#
loop_
_entity.id
_entity.type
_entity.pdbx_description
1 polymer ?
#
loop_
_entity_poly.entity_id
_entity_poly.type
_entity_poly.pdbx_seq_one_letter_code
_entity_poly.pdbx_strand_id
1 'polypeptide(L)'
;MPIDISIQSYLREYSHIPLIDVRSPGEYKKGHIPTAYSIPLFSDDERADIGTVYKQESQKKAIELGHQYVNPKLQWFIDESLKAAPKKNIVIHCWRGGMRSHAFAKHLKDNGFNQVYVIEKGYKAYRYEALNNFEQGSLNLLGGYTGSGKTHILHKIQEAGLQVLDLEGLASHKGSAFGNIGMAKQPTTEQFENNLFWEWRQFNMDLPIWVEDESPNIGDVNIPMLLYQKMRNSSLYFIEISKEERAKLLVNEYALGDKAKLSNGINRISRRLGNDVAKKAHNYLQEDNFYEVALLTLGYYDKYYKRGIAKRDTSDIHFIPMPNTNAQENAKTLIEYTTCLK
;
A
#
# COMPACT_ATOMS: atom_id res chain seq x y z
N MET A 1 -13.02 -3.33 -34.35
CA MET A 1 -13.10 -2.27 -33.31
C MET A 1 -12.60 -2.84 -31.98
N PRO A 2 -12.01 -2.03 -31.08
CA PRO A 2 -11.71 -2.46 -29.73
C PRO A 2 -13.00 -2.78 -28.96
N ILE A 3 -12.90 -3.61 -27.92
CA ILE A 3 -14.04 -4.05 -27.10
C ILE A 3 -13.97 -3.33 -25.76
N ASP A 4 -15.05 -2.64 -25.39
CA ASP A 4 -15.15 -2.01 -24.08
C ASP A 4 -15.49 -3.04 -23.00
N ILE A 5 -14.78 -2.98 -21.88
CA ILE A 5 -15.00 -3.82 -20.71
C ILE A 5 -15.10 -2.97 -19.45
N SER A 6 -15.96 -3.36 -18.52
CA SER A 6 -16.03 -2.73 -17.20
C SER A 6 -14.76 -3.02 -16.39
N ILE A 7 -14.48 -2.18 -15.38
CA ILE A 7 -13.37 -2.48 -14.46
C ILE A 7 -13.59 -3.78 -13.69
N GLN A 8 -14.83 -4.12 -13.35
CA GLN A 8 -15.16 -5.35 -12.63
C GLN A 8 -14.90 -6.58 -13.51
N SER A 9 -15.25 -6.52 -14.80
CA SER A 9 -14.92 -7.55 -15.78
C SER A 9 -13.41 -7.71 -15.90
N TYR A 10 -12.66 -6.60 -16.01
CA TYR A 10 -11.19 -6.66 -16.05
C TYR A 10 -10.62 -7.39 -14.84
N LEU A 11 -11.01 -6.99 -13.64
CA LEU A 11 -10.50 -7.58 -12.40
C LEU A 11 -10.79 -9.09 -12.36
N ARG A 12 -12.02 -9.51 -12.64
CA ARG A 12 -12.45 -10.92 -12.53
C ARG A 12 -11.90 -11.82 -13.63
N GLU A 13 -11.93 -11.36 -14.88
CA GLU A 13 -11.73 -12.24 -16.04
C GLU A 13 -10.46 -11.92 -16.82
N TYR A 14 -10.05 -10.66 -16.89
CA TYR A 14 -8.98 -10.22 -17.80
C TYR A 14 -7.70 -9.77 -17.12
N SER A 15 -7.58 -9.88 -15.80
CA SER A 15 -6.38 -9.45 -15.04
C SER A 15 -5.11 -10.25 -15.35
N HIS A 16 -5.25 -11.38 -16.05
CA HIS A 16 -4.15 -12.17 -16.60
C HIS A 16 -3.63 -11.65 -17.95
N ILE A 17 -4.37 -10.74 -18.60
CA ILE A 17 -3.97 -10.10 -19.86
C ILE A 17 -3.13 -8.86 -19.55
N PRO A 18 -2.02 -8.59 -20.28
CA PRO A 18 -1.24 -7.39 -20.09
C PRO A 18 -2.07 -6.11 -20.18
N LEU A 19 -1.87 -5.21 -19.21
CA LEU A 19 -2.55 -3.93 -19.11
C LEU A 19 -1.61 -2.80 -19.52
N ILE A 20 -2.04 -1.91 -20.41
CA ILE A 20 -1.35 -0.67 -20.75
C ILE A 20 -2.07 0.53 -20.12
N ASP A 21 -1.29 1.37 -19.46
CA ASP A 21 -1.67 2.72 -19.07
C ASP A 21 -1.12 3.75 -20.08
N VAL A 22 -2.02 4.43 -20.81
CA VAL A 22 -1.63 5.46 -21.80
C VAL A 22 -1.68 6.89 -21.25
N ARG A 23 -1.83 7.05 -19.93
CA ARG A 23 -1.72 8.36 -19.25
C ARG A 23 -0.29 8.88 -19.29
N SER A 24 -0.11 10.16 -18.96
CA SER A 24 1.23 10.76 -18.93
C SER A 24 2.11 10.14 -17.83
N PRO A 25 3.45 10.26 -17.93
CA PRO A 25 4.37 9.72 -16.93
C PRO A 25 4.09 10.21 -15.49
N GLY A 26 3.75 11.49 -15.31
CA GLY A 26 3.38 12.06 -14.02
C GLY A 26 2.07 11.48 -13.47
N GLU A 27 1.06 11.25 -14.32
CA GLU A 27 -0.19 10.57 -13.94
C GLU A 27 0.10 9.13 -13.46
N TYR A 28 0.95 8.37 -14.17
CA TYR A 28 1.32 6.99 -13.83
C TYR A 28 2.16 6.91 -12.55
N LYS A 29 3.15 7.80 -12.39
CA LYS A 29 4.01 7.89 -11.20
C LYS A 29 3.23 8.25 -9.94
N LYS A 30 2.17 9.06 -10.08
CA LYS A 30 1.29 9.41 -8.95
C LYS A 30 0.52 8.18 -8.47
N GLY A 31 0.08 7.31 -9.36
CA GLY A 31 -0.58 6.06 -9.05
C GLY A 31 -1.09 5.39 -10.31
N HIS A 32 -1.01 4.07 -10.39
CA HIS A 32 -1.46 3.24 -11.51
C HIS A 32 -2.04 1.91 -11.02
N ILE A 33 -2.84 1.26 -11.86
CA ILE A 33 -3.35 -0.09 -11.59
C ILE A 33 -2.13 -1.02 -11.51
N PRO A 34 -1.99 -1.86 -10.46
CA PRO A 34 -0.89 -2.80 -10.39
C PRO A 34 -0.85 -3.67 -11.65
N THR A 35 0.38 -4.07 -12.04
CA THR A 35 0.71 -4.77 -13.30
C THR A 35 0.62 -3.94 -14.59
N ALA A 36 0.15 -2.69 -14.56
CA ALA A 36 0.06 -1.86 -15.77
C ALA A 36 1.44 -1.42 -16.30
N TYR A 37 1.66 -1.60 -17.60
CA TYR A 37 2.80 -1.05 -18.34
C TYR A 37 2.50 0.38 -18.80
N SER A 38 3.40 1.33 -18.51
CA SER A 38 3.23 2.71 -18.97
C SER A 38 3.69 2.84 -20.43
N ILE A 39 2.74 3.16 -21.32
CA ILE A 39 3.03 3.54 -22.71
C ILE A 39 2.32 4.88 -22.98
N PRO A 40 2.90 6.00 -22.53
CA PRO A 40 2.21 7.28 -22.49
C PRO A 40 1.87 7.77 -23.90
N LEU A 41 0.60 8.10 -24.13
CA LEU A 41 0.18 8.74 -25.38
C LEU A 41 0.80 10.14 -25.53
N PHE A 42 1.01 10.82 -24.39
CA PHE A 42 1.57 12.17 -24.30
C PHE A 42 2.61 12.25 -23.19
N SER A 43 3.67 13.05 -23.38
CA SER A 43 4.52 13.50 -22.28
C SER A 43 3.73 14.37 -21.29
N ASP A 44 4.30 14.69 -20.13
CA ASP A 44 3.63 15.57 -19.16
C ASP A 44 3.40 16.99 -19.74
N ASP A 45 4.34 17.51 -20.52
CA ASP A 45 4.24 18.81 -21.18
C ASP A 45 3.21 18.81 -22.31
N GLU A 46 3.25 17.80 -23.19
CA GLU A 46 2.24 17.60 -24.26
C GLU A 46 0.83 17.46 -23.66
N ARG A 47 0.72 16.76 -22.52
CA ARG A 47 -0.54 16.55 -21.81
C ARG A 47 -1.07 17.85 -21.20
N ALA A 48 -0.19 18.70 -20.69
CA ALA A 48 -0.55 20.02 -20.15
C ALA A 48 -1.01 20.97 -21.27
N ASP A 49 -0.31 20.96 -22.40
CA ASP A 49 -0.62 21.77 -23.57
C ASP A 49 -2.00 21.42 -24.16
N ILE A 50 -2.25 20.13 -24.45
CA ILE A 50 -3.56 19.64 -24.92
C ILE A 50 -4.68 20.01 -23.93
N GLY A 51 -4.41 19.88 -22.63
CA GLY A 51 -5.38 20.24 -21.59
C GLY A 51 -5.73 21.73 -21.60
N THR A 52 -4.74 22.58 -21.90
CA THR A 52 -4.90 24.03 -22.01
C THR A 52 -5.73 24.38 -23.25
N VAL A 53 -5.36 23.87 -24.43
CA VAL A 53 -6.10 24.10 -25.69
C VAL A 53 -7.54 23.59 -25.58
N TYR A 54 -7.76 22.42 -24.95
CA TYR A 54 -9.10 21.88 -24.75
C TYR A 54 -9.99 22.81 -23.92
N LYS A 55 -9.43 23.41 -22.85
CA LYS A 55 -10.17 24.27 -21.93
C LYS A 55 -10.34 25.69 -22.46
N GLN A 56 -9.32 26.24 -23.12
CA GLN A 56 -9.27 27.65 -23.51
C GLN A 56 -9.78 27.90 -24.93
N GLU A 57 -9.71 26.91 -25.82
CA GLU A 57 -10.06 27.09 -27.23
C GLU A 57 -11.24 26.21 -27.66
N SER A 58 -11.00 24.92 -27.90
CA SER A 58 -12.06 23.98 -28.27
C SER A 58 -11.57 22.53 -28.22
N GLN A 59 -12.53 21.59 -28.08
CA GLN A 59 -12.26 20.17 -28.21
C GLN A 59 -11.65 19.81 -29.56
N LYS A 60 -12.11 20.42 -30.66
CA LYS A 60 -11.63 20.11 -32.02
C LYS A 60 -10.14 20.44 -32.18
N LYS A 61 -9.72 21.64 -31.76
CA LYS A 61 -8.32 22.05 -31.82
C LYS A 61 -7.41 21.18 -30.94
N ALA A 62 -7.88 20.78 -29.76
CA ALA A 62 -7.13 19.88 -28.90
C ALA A 62 -6.92 18.49 -29.53
N ILE A 63 -7.89 18.01 -30.32
CA ILE A 63 -7.77 16.76 -31.08
C ILE A 63 -6.75 16.92 -32.21
N GLU A 64 -6.82 18.01 -32.98
CA GLU A 64 -5.86 18.31 -34.06
C GLU A 64 -4.42 18.35 -33.53
N LEU A 65 -4.19 19.06 -32.42
CA LEU A 65 -2.90 19.10 -31.74
C LEU A 65 -2.48 17.72 -31.21
N GLY A 66 -3.41 16.97 -30.63
CA GLY A 66 -3.16 15.60 -30.17
C GLY A 66 -2.66 14.69 -31.29
N HIS A 67 -3.21 14.81 -32.50
CA HIS A 67 -2.72 14.08 -33.68
C HIS A 67 -1.30 14.48 -34.07
N GLN A 68 -0.97 15.77 -34.01
CA GLN A 68 0.40 16.24 -34.31
C GLN A 68 1.42 15.62 -33.36
N TYR A 69 1.12 15.54 -32.06
CA TYR A 69 2.00 14.87 -31.09
C TYR A 69 2.03 13.35 -31.25
N VAL A 70 0.91 12.71 -31.59
CA VAL A 70 0.80 11.24 -31.68
C VAL A 70 1.43 10.66 -32.93
N ASN A 71 1.27 11.31 -34.10
CA ASN A 71 1.68 10.76 -35.39
C ASN A 71 3.15 10.32 -35.45
N PRO A 72 4.13 11.07 -34.93
CA PRO A 72 5.53 10.65 -34.92
C PRO A 72 5.81 9.41 -34.05
N LYS A 73 4.91 9.07 -33.11
CA LYS A 73 5.08 7.99 -32.12
C LYS A 73 4.35 6.69 -32.50
N LEU A 74 3.63 6.65 -33.63
CA LEU A 74 2.75 5.53 -33.99
C LEU A 74 3.48 4.18 -34.07
N GLN A 75 4.65 4.12 -34.69
CA GLN A 75 5.43 2.88 -34.77
C GLN A 75 5.94 2.46 -33.38
N TRP A 76 6.44 3.41 -32.60
CA TRP A 76 6.91 3.16 -31.23
C TRP A 76 5.82 2.56 -30.34
N PHE A 77 4.57 3.01 -30.46
CA PHE A 77 3.44 2.42 -29.72
C PHE A 77 3.23 0.94 -30.03
N ILE A 78 3.41 0.53 -31.29
CA ILE A 78 3.29 -0.87 -31.70
C ILE A 78 4.43 -1.68 -31.07
N ASP A 79 5.66 -1.21 -31.23
CA ASP A 79 6.86 -1.91 -30.78
C ASP A 79 6.85 -2.12 -29.25
N GLU A 80 6.53 -1.09 -28.48
CA GLU A 80 6.42 -1.20 -27.01
C GLU A 80 5.24 -2.08 -26.58
N SER A 81 4.11 -2.00 -27.29
CA SER A 81 2.95 -2.85 -26.97
C SER A 81 3.23 -4.32 -27.27
N LEU A 82 4.06 -4.63 -28.28
CA LEU A 82 4.52 -6.00 -28.56
C LEU A 82 5.47 -6.53 -27.49
N LYS A 83 6.32 -5.66 -26.91
CA LYS A 83 7.16 -6.04 -25.75
C LYS A 83 6.30 -6.39 -24.54
N ALA A 84 5.28 -5.58 -24.25
CA ALA A 84 4.38 -5.80 -23.12
C ALA A 84 3.41 -6.98 -23.35
N ALA A 85 2.94 -7.17 -24.59
CA ALA A 85 1.96 -8.19 -24.96
C ALA A 85 2.34 -8.94 -26.24
N PRO A 86 3.33 -9.88 -26.19
CA PRO A 86 3.79 -10.61 -27.37
C PRO A 86 2.69 -11.45 -28.06
N LYS A 87 1.71 -11.92 -27.28
CA LYS A 87 0.54 -12.67 -27.77
C LYS A 87 -0.53 -11.77 -28.43
N LYS A 88 -0.31 -10.45 -28.42
CA LYS A 88 -1.19 -9.42 -29.01
C LYS A 88 -2.62 -9.39 -28.46
N ASN A 89 -2.79 -9.84 -27.21
CA ASN A 89 -3.99 -9.67 -26.41
C ASN A 89 -3.68 -8.63 -25.35
N ILE A 90 -4.50 -7.57 -25.26
CA ILE A 90 -4.15 -6.41 -24.46
C ILE A 90 -5.37 -5.69 -23.91
N VAL A 91 -5.23 -5.18 -22.70
CA VAL A 91 -6.20 -4.29 -22.06
C VAL A 91 -5.56 -2.90 -21.98
N ILE A 92 -6.31 -1.86 -22.31
CA ILE A 92 -5.82 -0.48 -22.34
C ILE A 92 -6.71 0.40 -21.49
N HIS A 93 -6.12 1.33 -20.75
CA HIS A 93 -6.88 2.38 -20.11
C HIS A 93 -6.18 3.74 -20.20
N CYS A 94 -6.98 4.79 -20.06
CA CYS A 94 -6.49 6.13 -19.74
C CYS A 94 -7.17 6.60 -18.44
N TRP A 95 -7.18 7.90 -18.15
CA TRP A 95 -7.82 8.42 -16.94
C TRP A 95 -9.33 8.12 -16.85
N ARG A 96 -10.05 8.24 -17.98
CA ARG A 96 -11.53 8.14 -18.03
C ARG A 96 -12.07 7.16 -19.08
N GLY A 97 -11.22 6.34 -19.69
CA GLY A 97 -11.64 5.43 -20.76
C GLY A 97 -12.19 6.18 -21.98
N GLY A 98 -11.68 7.39 -22.25
CA GLY A 98 -12.17 8.24 -23.34
C GLY A 98 -11.35 8.09 -24.62
N MET A 99 -11.27 9.18 -25.39
CA MET A 99 -10.61 9.21 -26.71
C MET A 99 -9.15 8.74 -26.70
N ARG A 100 -8.38 9.04 -25.64
CA ARG A 100 -6.96 8.64 -25.53
C ARG A 100 -6.78 7.12 -25.65
N SER A 101 -7.48 6.35 -24.81
CA SER A 101 -7.38 4.89 -24.82
C SER A 101 -8.00 4.28 -26.07
N HIS A 102 -9.11 4.84 -26.56
CA HIS A 102 -9.77 4.35 -27.77
C HIS A 102 -8.93 4.55 -29.04
N ALA A 103 -8.30 5.71 -29.20
CA ALA A 103 -7.45 5.99 -30.35
C ALA A 103 -6.22 5.07 -30.37
N PHE A 104 -5.58 4.88 -29.21
CA PHE A 104 -4.46 3.95 -29.06
C PHE A 104 -4.89 2.50 -29.34
N ALA A 105 -6.01 2.07 -28.78
CA ALA A 105 -6.57 0.74 -28.99
C ALA A 105 -6.92 0.47 -30.46
N LYS A 106 -7.52 1.45 -31.14
CA LYS A 106 -7.81 1.37 -32.57
C LYS A 106 -6.52 1.22 -33.38
N HIS A 107 -5.51 2.04 -33.10
CA HIS A 107 -4.21 1.97 -33.78
C HIS A 107 -3.59 0.58 -33.64
N LEU A 108 -3.56 0.00 -32.43
CA LEU A 108 -3.04 -1.37 -32.25
C LEU A 108 -3.89 -2.42 -32.98
N LYS A 109 -5.21 -2.29 -32.92
CA LYS A 109 -6.14 -3.21 -33.60
C LYS A 109 -5.93 -3.21 -35.12
N ASP A 110 -5.76 -2.03 -35.70
CA ASP A 110 -5.52 -1.83 -37.13
C ASP A 110 -4.13 -2.36 -37.55
N ASN A 111 -3.18 -2.47 -36.60
CA ASN A 111 -1.83 -3.00 -36.81
C ASN A 111 -1.62 -4.42 -36.28
N GLY A 112 -2.70 -5.23 -36.29
CA GLY A 112 -2.59 -6.69 -36.13
C GLY A 112 -2.63 -7.19 -34.69
N PHE A 113 -3.10 -6.41 -33.73
CA PHE A 113 -3.49 -6.92 -32.42
C PHE A 113 -4.86 -7.61 -32.47
N ASN A 114 -4.98 -8.77 -31.82
CA ASN A 114 -6.15 -9.64 -31.99
C ASN A 114 -7.25 -9.31 -31.01
N GLN A 115 -6.96 -9.30 -29.72
CA GLN A 115 -7.92 -9.00 -28.66
C GLN A 115 -7.48 -7.70 -27.99
N VAL A 116 -8.18 -6.61 -28.30
CA VAL A 116 -7.87 -5.28 -27.77
C VAL A 116 -9.07 -4.80 -26.98
N TYR A 117 -8.90 -4.71 -25.66
CA TYR A 117 -9.93 -4.28 -24.74
C TYR A 117 -9.63 -2.87 -24.21
N VAL A 118 -10.67 -2.10 -23.92
CA VAL A 118 -10.56 -0.79 -23.28
C VAL A 118 -11.36 -0.80 -21.98
N ILE A 119 -10.73 -0.36 -20.88
CA ILE A 119 -11.45 -0.23 -19.60
C ILE A 119 -12.35 1.00 -19.66
N GLU A 120 -13.66 0.76 -19.62
CA GLU A 120 -14.68 1.81 -19.52
C GLU A 120 -14.45 2.65 -18.27
N LYS A 121 -14.65 3.97 -18.39
CA LYS A 121 -14.38 4.95 -17.31
C LYS A 121 -12.92 4.94 -16.80
N GLY A 122 -12.03 4.13 -17.38
CA GLY A 122 -10.59 4.12 -17.20
C GLY A 122 -10.12 3.93 -15.75
N TYR A 123 -8.94 4.47 -15.46
CA TYR A 123 -8.32 4.42 -14.15
C TYR A 123 -9.21 5.01 -13.04
N LYS A 124 -10.07 6.00 -13.35
CA LYS A 124 -11.03 6.54 -12.39
C LYS A 124 -11.98 5.46 -11.85
N ALA A 125 -12.38 4.48 -12.67
CA ALA A 125 -13.23 3.38 -12.21
C ALA A 125 -12.47 2.45 -11.25
N TYR A 126 -11.21 2.14 -11.56
CA TYR A 126 -10.36 1.38 -10.64
C TYR A 126 -10.15 2.11 -9.31
N ARG A 127 -9.90 3.43 -9.36
CA ARG A 127 -9.78 4.27 -8.16
C ARG A 127 -11.04 4.28 -7.29
N TYR A 128 -12.21 4.17 -7.91
CA TYR A 128 -13.46 4.04 -7.16
C TYR A 128 -13.51 2.70 -6.42
N GLU A 129 -13.20 1.58 -7.09
CA GLU A 129 -13.13 0.27 -6.45
C GLU A 129 -12.09 0.24 -5.31
N ALA A 130 -10.90 0.79 -5.56
CA ALA A 130 -9.79 0.80 -4.61
C ALA A 130 -10.03 1.59 -3.32
N LEU A 131 -11.05 2.46 -3.30
CA LEU A 131 -11.43 3.23 -2.13
C LEU A 131 -12.69 2.71 -1.44
N ASN A 132 -13.55 1.98 -2.17
CA ASN A 132 -14.91 1.68 -1.72
C ASN A 132 -15.19 0.18 -1.50
N ASN A 133 -14.25 -0.72 -1.81
CA ASN A 133 -14.51 -2.16 -1.82
C ASN A 133 -13.79 -2.92 -0.68
N PHE A 134 -14.16 -2.59 0.58
CA PHE A 134 -13.59 -3.20 1.80
C PHE A 134 -14.63 -3.78 2.77
N GLU A 135 -15.91 -3.77 2.39
CA GLU A 135 -17.01 -4.14 3.29
C GLU A 135 -17.07 -5.65 3.58
N GLN A 136 -16.69 -6.50 2.61
CA GLN A 136 -16.76 -7.96 2.72
C GLN A 136 -15.58 -8.58 3.48
N GLY A 137 -15.77 -9.77 4.06
CA GLY A 137 -14.75 -10.47 4.84
C GLY A 137 -14.72 -10.09 6.32
N SER A 138 -14.17 -10.95 7.17
CA SER A 138 -13.93 -10.64 8.59
C SER A 138 -12.45 -10.36 8.83
N LEU A 139 -12.12 -9.49 9.79
CA LEU A 139 -10.73 -9.19 10.15
C LEU A 139 -10.39 -9.70 11.54
N ASN A 140 -9.17 -10.22 11.68
CA ASN A 140 -8.51 -10.44 12.95
C ASN A 140 -7.39 -9.41 13.07
N LEU A 141 -7.50 -8.44 13.98
CA LEU A 141 -6.42 -7.48 14.17
C LEU A 141 -5.36 -8.04 15.11
N LEU A 142 -4.09 -7.97 14.68
CA LEU A 142 -2.96 -8.19 15.56
C LEU A 142 -2.50 -6.87 16.16
N GLY A 143 -2.81 -6.69 17.43
CA GLY A 143 -2.35 -5.57 18.25
C GLY A 143 -1.14 -5.94 19.09
N GLY A 144 -0.41 -4.94 19.55
CA GLY A 144 0.74 -5.12 20.43
C GLY A 144 1.62 -3.89 20.43
N TYR A 145 2.31 -3.66 21.55
CA TYR A 145 3.23 -2.54 21.71
C TYR A 145 4.34 -2.52 20.65
N THR A 146 4.96 -1.35 20.46
CA THR A 146 6.14 -1.21 19.57
C THR A 146 7.25 -2.17 20.02
N GLY A 147 7.88 -2.84 19.06
CA GLY A 147 8.91 -3.85 19.31
C GLY A 147 8.39 -5.25 19.66
N SER A 148 7.07 -5.50 19.60
CA SER A 148 6.51 -6.84 19.86
C SER A 148 6.66 -7.85 18.70
N GLY A 149 7.25 -7.45 17.56
CA GLY A 149 7.48 -8.37 16.42
C GLY A 149 6.22 -8.76 15.64
N LYS A 150 5.19 -7.89 15.62
CA LYS A 150 3.88 -8.16 14.97
C LYS A 150 4.01 -8.58 13.51
N THR A 151 4.78 -7.83 12.71
CA THR A 151 4.99 -8.09 11.29
C THR A 151 5.59 -9.48 11.05
N HIS A 152 6.60 -9.87 11.85
CA HIS A 152 7.19 -11.21 11.79
C HIS A 152 6.19 -12.31 12.14
N ILE A 153 5.33 -12.07 13.14
CA ILE A 153 4.26 -13.00 13.52
C ILE A 153 3.24 -13.16 12.38
N LEU A 154 2.82 -12.06 11.75
CA LEU A 154 1.91 -12.10 10.60
C LEU A 154 2.50 -12.90 9.44
N HIS A 155 3.79 -12.72 9.12
CA HIS A 155 4.45 -13.54 8.09
C HIS A 155 4.44 -15.03 8.45
N LYS A 156 4.61 -15.40 9.73
CA LYS A 156 4.47 -16.80 10.17
C LYS A 156 3.04 -17.33 10.13
N ILE A 157 2.04 -16.49 10.37
CA ILE A 157 0.62 -16.82 10.17
C ILE A 157 0.34 -17.07 8.68
N GLN A 158 0.92 -16.27 7.79
CA GLN A 158 0.80 -16.44 6.35
C GLN A 158 1.49 -17.73 5.87
N GLU A 159 2.70 -18.02 6.36
CA GLU A 159 3.41 -19.28 6.09
C GLU A 159 2.61 -20.52 6.54
N ALA A 160 1.81 -20.39 7.60
CA ALA A 160 0.89 -21.43 8.08
C ALA A 160 -0.38 -21.57 7.23
N GLY A 161 -0.53 -20.78 6.16
CA GLY A 161 -1.64 -20.88 5.19
C GLY A 161 -2.87 -20.04 5.53
N LEU A 162 -2.80 -19.15 6.53
CA LEU A 162 -3.86 -18.19 6.81
C LEU A 162 -3.71 -16.91 5.98
N GLN A 163 -4.79 -16.16 5.85
CA GLN A 163 -4.81 -14.91 5.09
C GLN A 163 -4.26 -13.76 5.92
N VAL A 164 -3.34 -13.00 5.36
CA VAL A 164 -2.68 -11.85 5.99
C VAL A 164 -2.66 -10.71 5.00
N LEU A 165 -3.05 -9.52 5.45
CA LEU A 165 -2.83 -8.24 4.76
C LEU A 165 -1.72 -7.50 5.50
N ASP A 166 -0.54 -7.40 4.91
CA ASP A 166 0.63 -6.72 5.49
C ASP A 166 0.61 -5.22 5.12
N LEU A 167 -0.03 -4.41 5.96
CA LEU A 167 -0.17 -2.97 5.72
C LEU A 167 1.17 -2.23 5.78
N GLU A 168 2.08 -2.64 6.67
CA GLU A 168 3.40 -2.04 6.80
C GLU A 168 4.27 -2.32 5.56
N GLY A 169 4.20 -3.54 5.04
CA GLY A 169 4.86 -3.97 3.82
C GLY A 169 4.35 -3.19 2.60
N LEU A 170 3.03 -3.09 2.44
CA LEU A 170 2.40 -2.28 1.39
C LEU A 170 2.77 -0.80 1.48
N ALA A 171 2.87 -0.25 2.68
CA ALA A 171 3.28 1.14 2.93
C ALA A 171 4.80 1.34 2.82
N SER A 172 5.59 0.26 2.81
CA SER A 172 7.05 0.30 3.01
C SER A 172 7.44 1.11 4.25
N HIS A 173 6.74 0.87 5.37
CA HIS A 173 6.95 1.61 6.61
C HIS A 173 6.41 0.91 7.87
N LYS A 174 7.22 0.89 8.93
CA LYS A 174 6.93 0.17 10.19
C LYS A 174 6.09 0.96 11.21
N GLY A 175 5.05 1.66 10.77
CA GLY A 175 4.05 2.30 11.66
C GLY A 175 4.54 3.31 12.73
N SER A 176 5.81 3.76 12.70
CA SER A 176 6.42 4.52 13.82
C SER A 176 7.28 5.70 13.37
N ALA A 177 7.74 6.53 14.31
CA ALA A 177 8.63 7.65 14.00
C ALA A 177 10.00 7.21 13.43
N PHE A 178 10.36 5.95 13.65
CA PHE A 178 11.54 5.26 13.13
C PHE A 178 11.21 4.38 11.91
N GLY A 179 9.94 4.32 11.49
CA GLY A 179 9.43 3.28 10.60
C GLY A 179 9.91 3.36 9.16
N ASN A 180 10.58 4.44 8.77
CA ASN A 180 11.22 4.58 7.45
C ASN A 180 12.67 4.07 7.40
N ILE A 181 13.26 3.74 8.55
CA ILE A 181 14.66 3.29 8.62
C ILE A 181 14.74 1.86 8.09
N GLY A 182 15.64 1.63 7.14
CA GLY A 182 15.82 0.33 6.50
C GLY A 182 14.73 -0.04 5.47
N MET A 183 13.76 0.85 5.23
CA MET A 183 12.67 0.61 4.28
C MET A 183 12.96 1.23 2.93
N ALA A 184 12.32 0.69 1.89
CA ALA A 184 12.24 1.31 0.58
C ALA A 184 11.51 2.66 0.66
N LYS A 185 11.58 3.44 -0.43
CA LYS A 185 10.80 4.67 -0.53
C LYS A 185 9.31 4.32 -0.46
N GLN A 186 8.57 5.01 0.41
CA GLN A 186 7.12 4.84 0.48
C GLN A 186 6.46 5.12 -0.87
N PRO A 187 5.40 4.38 -1.22
CA PRO A 187 4.54 4.73 -2.32
C PRO A 187 3.84 6.07 -2.05
N THR A 188 3.26 6.67 -3.09
CA THR A 188 2.26 7.72 -2.89
C THR A 188 1.03 7.14 -2.19
N THR A 189 0.22 7.97 -1.53
CA THR A 189 -1.06 7.52 -0.95
C THR A 189 -1.93 6.83 -2.01
N GLU A 190 -2.00 7.39 -3.22
CA GLU A 190 -2.80 6.82 -4.30
C GLU A 190 -2.29 5.43 -4.72
N GLN A 191 -0.96 5.23 -4.81
CA GLN A 191 -0.40 3.92 -5.15
C GLN A 191 -0.53 2.92 -4.00
N PHE A 192 -0.39 3.36 -2.75
CA PHE A 192 -0.66 2.52 -1.57
C PHE A 192 -2.08 1.96 -1.61
N GLU A 193 -3.07 2.83 -1.80
CA GLU A 193 -4.48 2.42 -1.89
C GLU A 193 -4.74 1.46 -3.07
N ASN A 194 -4.07 1.67 -4.21
CA ASN A 194 -4.15 0.75 -5.35
C ASN A 194 -3.59 -0.63 -5.02
N ASN A 195 -2.37 -0.67 -4.46
CA ASN A 195 -1.71 -1.92 -4.10
C ASN A 195 -2.52 -2.69 -3.05
N LEU A 196 -3.02 -1.97 -2.03
CA LEU A 196 -3.86 -2.51 -0.99
C LEU A 196 -5.11 -3.17 -1.56
N PHE A 197 -5.84 -2.48 -2.45
CA PHE A 197 -7.02 -3.07 -3.08
C PHE A 197 -6.69 -4.28 -3.98
N TRP A 198 -5.55 -4.23 -4.66
CA TRP A 198 -5.10 -5.31 -5.52
C TRP A 198 -4.76 -6.59 -4.75
N GLU A 199 -4.23 -6.45 -3.54
CA GLU A 199 -4.02 -7.57 -2.63
C GLU A 199 -5.34 -8.03 -2.01
N TRP A 200 -6.15 -7.09 -1.53
CA TRP A 200 -7.44 -7.36 -0.90
C TRP A 200 -8.35 -8.27 -1.71
N ARG A 201 -8.43 -8.04 -3.02
CA ARG A 201 -9.29 -8.81 -3.93
C ARG A 201 -8.88 -10.27 -4.13
N GLN A 202 -7.71 -10.68 -3.64
CA GLN A 202 -7.23 -12.06 -3.72
C GLN A 202 -7.68 -12.90 -2.52
N PHE A 203 -8.17 -12.27 -1.45
CA PHE A 203 -8.63 -12.99 -0.28
C PHE A 203 -9.96 -13.69 -0.52
N ASN A 204 -10.08 -14.88 0.05
CA ASN A 204 -11.34 -15.55 0.29
C ASN A 204 -12.07 -14.85 1.45
N MET A 205 -13.19 -14.20 1.13
CA MET A 205 -13.99 -13.41 2.08
C MET A 205 -14.76 -14.28 3.09
N ASP A 206 -14.81 -15.60 2.90
CA ASP A 206 -15.41 -16.54 3.86
C ASP A 206 -14.45 -16.89 5.01
N LEU A 207 -13.17 -16.54 4.88
CA LEU A 207 -12.13 -16.76 5.87
C LEU A 207 -11.68 -15.43 6.49
N PRO A 208 -11.28 -15.42 7.78
CA PRO A 208 -10.77 -14.21 8.40
C PRO A 208 -9.43 -13.79 7.76
N ILE A 209 -9.21 -12.48 7.71
CA ILE A 209 -7.96 -11.86 7.23
C ILE A 209 -7.26 -11.24 8.43
N TRP A 210 -6.01 -11.64 8.68
CA TRP A 210 -5.18 -11.05 9.70
C TRP A 210 -4.57 -9.73 9.22
N VAL A 211 -4.61 -8.70 10.05
CA VAL A 211 -4.13 -7.36 9.71
C VAL A 211 -3.44 -6.73 10.92
N GLU A 212 -2.43 -5.89 10.73
CA GLU A 212 -1.87 -5.07 11.81
C GLU A 212 -2.92 -4.09 12.38
N ASP A 213 -2.94 -3.89 13.69
CA ASP A 213 -3.69 -2.79 14.33
C ASP A 213 -2.97 -1.43 14.15
N GLU A 214 -2.93 -0.96 12.90
CA GLU A 214 -2.32 0.32 12.54
C GLU A 214 -3.24 1.52 12.78
N SER A 215 -2.62 2.69 12.93
CA SER A 215 -3.35 3.95 12.94
C SER A 215 -3.88 4.27 11.54
N PRO A 216 -4.80 5.26 11.36
CA PRO A 216 -5.29 5.64 10.03
C PRO A 216 -4.18 6.02 9.04
N ASN A 217 -3.01 6.42 9.56
CA ASN A 217 -1.83 6.83 8.80
C ASN A 217 -0.67 5.87 9.06
N ILE A 218 0.04 5.46 8.02
CA ILE A 218 1.28 4.68 8.10
C ILE A 218 2.41 5.51 7.46
N GLY A 219 3.09 6.32 8.27
CA GLY A 219 3.98 7.35 7.75
C GLY A 219 3.19 8.39 6.93
N ASP A 220 3.47 8.51 5.63
CA ASP A 220 2.84 9.52 4.76
C ASP A 220 1.61 9.00 3.99
N VAL A 221 1.30 7.70 4.10
CA VAL A 221 0.13 7.08 3.44
C VAL A 221 -1.04 6.88 4.40
N ASN A 222 -2.24 6.77 3.85
CA ASN A 222 -3.49 6.69 4.59
C ASN A 222 -4.22 5.40 4.24
N ILE A 223 -4.73 4.72 5.26
CA ILE A 223 -5.63 3.58 5.09
C ILE A 223 -6.99 4.10 4.58
N PRO A 224 -7.60 3.50 3.54
CA PRO A 224 -8.94 3.85 3.10
C PRO A 224 -9.93 3.86 4.27
N MET A 225 -10.76 4.90 4.37
CA MET A 225 -11.64 5.11 5.53
C MET A 225 -12.54 3.91 5.82
N LEU A 226 -13.09 3.27 4.78
CA LEU A 226 -13.96 2.10 4.96
C LEU A 226 -13.20 0.92 5.59
N LEU A 227 -11.97 0.65 5.14
CA LEU A 227 -11.14 -0.39 5.74
C LEU A 227 -10.77 -0.02 7.18
N TYR A 228 -10.37 1.23 7.43
CA TYR A 228 -10.02 1.66 8.78
C TYR A 228 -11.20 1.55 9.75
N GLN A 229 -12.40 1.96 9.35
CA GLN A 229 -13.61 1.80 10.17
C GLN A 229 -13.89 0.32 10.47
N LYS A 230 -13.73 -0.55 9.47
CA LYS A 230 -13.86 -1.99 9.65
C LYS A 230 -12.82 -2.56 10.62
N MET A 231 -11.56 -2.16 10.49
CA MET A 231 -10.49 -2.52 11.43
C MET A 231 -10.91 -2.14 12.86
N ARG A 232 -11.42 -0.92 13.07
CA ARG A 232 -11.85 -0.46 14.41
C ARG A 232 -12.98 -1.27 15.05
N ASN A 233 -13.81 -1.92 14.25
CA ASN A 233 -14.95 -2.73 14.70
C ASN A 233 -14.65 -4.25 14.66
N SER A 234 -13.40 -4.63 14.41
CA SER A 234 -12.98 -6.04 14.35
C SER A 234 -12.30 -6.48 15.64
N SER A 235 -12.33 -7.78 15.91
CA SER A 235 -11.68 -8.39 17.08
C SER A 235 -10.18 -8.10 17.09
N LEU A 236 -9.69 -7.66 18.24
CA LEU A 236 -8.30 -7.29 18.47
C LEU A 236 -7.61 -8.33 19.35
N TYR A 237 -6.61 -8.99 18.80
CA TYR A 237 -5.72 -9.90 19.51
C TYR A 237 -4.46 -9.12 19.90
N PHE A 238 -4.41 -8.66 21.15
CA PHE A 238 -3.34 -7.81 21.64
C PHE A 238 -2.27 -8.64 22.35
N ILE A 239 -1.09 -8.76 21.73
CA ILE A 239 0.03 -9.48 22.34
C ILE A 239 0.75 -8.62 23.37
N GLU A 240 0.98 -9.20 24.54
CA GLU A 240 1.68 -8.55 25.65
C GLU A 240 3.07 -9.18 25.83
N ILE A 241 4.10 -8.44 25.44
CA ILE A 241 5.50 -8.83 25.58
C ILE A 241 6.19 -7.78 26.47
N SER A 242 7.07 -8.26 27.36
CA SER A 242 7.82 -7.40 28.28
C SER A 242 8.61 -6.33 27.52
N LYS A 243 8.86 -5.20 28.18
CA LYS A 243 9.56 -4.07 27.56
C LYS A 243 11.00 -4.44 27.20
N GLU A 244 11.61 -5.29 28.00
CA GLU A 244 12.98 -5.78 27.90
C GLU A 244 13.14 -6.66 26.65
N GLU A 245 12.24 -7.61 26.42
CA GLU A 245 12.27 -8.46 25.22
C GLU A 245 12.03 -7.64 23.95
N ARG A 246 11.10 -6.68 23.99
CA ARG A 246 10.86 -5.76 22.87
C ARG A 246 12.10 -4.91 22.55
N ALA A 247 12.81 -4.42 23.58
CA ALA A 247 14.03 -3.66 23.39
C ALA A 247 15.14 -4.51 22.73
N LYS A 248 15.30 -5.78 23.12
CA LYS A 248 16.24 -6.71 22.47
C LYS A 248 15.93 -6.87 20.97
N LEU A 249 14.67 -7.07 20.61
CA LEU A 249 14.28 -7.17 19.20
C LEU A 249 14.60 -5.89 18.43
N LEU A 250 14.28 -4.72 18.99
CA LEU A 250 14.55 -3.43 18.35
C LEU A 250 16.06 -3.18 18.14
N VAL A 251 16.91 -3.60 19.08
CA VAL A 251 18.37 -3.54 18.88
C VAL A 251 18.76 -4.35 17.65
N ASN A 252 18.26 -5.58 17.50
CA ASN A 252 18.56 -6.42 16.34
C ASN A 252 18.08 -5.79 15.01
N GLU A 253 16.93 -5.09 15.02
CA GLU A 253 16.39 -4.46 13.81
C GLU A 253 17.07 -3.14 13.43
N TYR A 254 17.54 -2.35 14.41
CA TYR A 254 17.94 -0.97 14.19
C TYR A 254 19.41 -0.66 14.49
N ALA A 255 20.13 -1.49 15.27
CA ALA A 255 21.50 -1.17 15.71
C ALA A 255 22.52 -1.13 14.56
N LEU A 256 22.29 -1.89 13.49
CA LEU A 256 23.09 -1.82 12.26
C LEU A 256 22.68 -0.65 11.35
N GLY A 257 21.69 0.14 11.77
CA GLY A 257 21.17 1.27 11.03
C GLY A 257 21.98 2.56 11.18
N ASP A 258 21.59 3.55 10.41
CA ASP A 258 22.20 4.88 10.42
C ASP A 258 21.85 5.66 11.71
N LYS A 259 22.84 5.91 12.57
CA LYS A 259 22.69 6.69 13.81
C LYS A 259 22.05 8.06 13.57
N ALA A 260 22.31 8.72 12.44
CA ALA A 260 21.69 10.01 12.13
C ALA A 260 20.18 9.86 11.94
N LYS A 261 19.73 8.77 11.31
CA LYS A 261 18.29 8.47 11.18
C LYS A 261 17.65 8.14 12.53
N LEU A 262 18.34 7.39 13.39
CA LEU A 262 17.87 7.12 14.75
C LEU A 262 17.75 8.42 15.58
N SER A 263 18.76 9.28 15.50
CA SER A 263 18.76 10.60 16.15
C SER A 263 17.58 11.45 15.66
N ASN A 264 17.33 11.48 14.35
CA ASN A 264 16.16 12.16 13.78
C ASN A 264 14.83 11.56 14.28
N GLY A 265 14.74 10.24 14.44
CA GLY A 265 13.58 9.57 15.05
C GLY A 265 13.33 10.04 16.50
N ILE A 266 14.38 10.11 17.32
CA ILE A 266 14.32 10.65 18.70
C ILE A 266 13.82 12.11 18.68
N ASN A 267 14.35 12.93 17.77
CA ASN A 267 13.97 14.34 17.65
C ASN A 267 12.49 14.52 17.33
N ARG A 268 11.92 13.68 16.45
CA ARG A 268 10.48 13.72 16.10
C ARG A 268 9.56 13.47 17.29
N ILE A 269 9.99 12.67 18.26
CA ILE A 269 9.19 12.34 19.46
C ILE A 269 9.60 13.15 20.71
N SER A 270 10.71 13.89 20.66
CA SER A 270 11.34 14.59 21.78
C SER A 270 10.38 15.40 22.64
N ARG A 271 9.52 16.24 22.03
CA ARG A 271 8.53 17.08 22.74
C ARG A 271 7.59 16.28 23.64
N ARG A 272 7.23 15.07 23.23
CA ARG A 272 6.29 14.20 23.96
C ARG A 272 7.02 13.19 24.85
N LEU A 273 8.26 12.82 24.49
CA LEU A 273 9.16 11.99 25.29
C LEU A 273 9.67 12.75 26.53
N GLY A 274 9.85 14.07 26.42
CA GLY A 274 10.45 14.95 27.41
C GLY A 274 11.90 15.27 27.07
N ASN A 275 12.30 16.54 27.16
CA ASN A 275 13.60 17.02 26.71
C ASN A 275 14.77 16.30 27.41
N ASP A 276 14.66 16.05 28.72
CA ASP A 276 15.72 15.36 29.48
C ASP A 276 15.88 13.90 29.05
N VAL A 277 14.76 13.21 28.80
CA VAL A 277 14.77 11.82 28.32
C VAL A 277 15.31 11.75 26.90
N ALA A 278 14.93 12.70 26.02
CA ALA A 278 15.48 12.79 24.67
C ALA A 278 16.99 13.05 24.69
N LYS A 279 17.48 13.95 25.55
CA LYS A 279 18.91 14.19 25.73
C LYS A 279 19.66 12.95 26.20
N LYS A 280 19.12 12.22 27.18
CA LYS A 280 19.67 10.93 27.62
C LYS A 280 19.72 9.90 26.49
N ALA A 281 18.64 9.78 25.71
CA ALA A 281 18.59 8.87 24.56
C ALA A 281 19.64 9.23 23.50
N HIS A 282 19.87 10.51 23.22
CA HIS A 282 20.95 10.93 22.32
C HIS A 282 22.34 10.58 22.86
N ASN A 283 22.59 10.75 24.16
CA ASN A 283 23.87 10.36 24.76
C ASN A 283 24.12 8.85 24.60
N TYR A 284 23.13 8.01 24.95
CA TYR A 284 23.24 6.56 24.75
C TYR A 284 23.43 6.17 23.29
N LEU A 285 22.81 6.90 22.35
CA LEU A 285 23.02 6.67 20.92
C LEU A 285 24.47 6.99 20.47
N GLN A 286 25.11 8.01 21.05
CA GLN A 286 26.52 8.30 20.79
C GLN A 286 27.44 7.20 21.33
N GLU A 287 27.10 6.66 22.50
CA GLU A 287 27.84 5.59 23.18
C GLU A 287 27.56 4.18 22.65
N ASP A 288 26.82 4.03 21.53
CA ASP A 288 26.41 2.74 20.97
C ASP A 288 25.54 1.88 21.91
N ASN A 289 24.95 2.48 22.94
CA ASN A 289 24.04 1.81 23.87
C ASN A 289 22.60 1.79 23.34
N PHE A 290 22.39 1.07 22.23
CA PHE A 290 21.09 1.00 21.54
C PHE A 290 19.97 0.41 22.40
N TYR A 291 20.30 -0.48 23.35
CA TYR A 291 19.33 -1.09 24.24
C TYR A 291 18.67 -0.05 25.15
N GLU A 292 19.46 0.82 25.77
CA GLU A 292 18.93 1.92 26.58
C GLU A 292 18.16 2.94 25.75
N VAL A 293 18.59 3.22 24.51
CA VAL A 293 17.82 4.05 23.56
C VAL A 293 16.43 3.44 23.32
N ALA A 294 16.36 2.13 23.05
CA ALA A 294 15.11 1.43 22.85
C ALA A 294 14.22 1.49 24.11
N LEU A 295 14.77 1.20 25.29
CA LEU A 295 14.02 1.27 26.55
C LEU A 295 13.44 2.66 26.82
N LEU A 296 14.21 3.73 26.61
CA LEU A 296 13.72 5.09 26.83
C LEU A 296 12.61 5.45 25.84
N THR A 297 12.79 5.12 24.56
CA THR A 297 11.82 5.47 23.51
C THR A 297 10.53 4.64 23.58
N LEU A 298 10.59 3.37 24.01
CA LEU A 298 9.40 2.53 24.21
C LEU A 298 8.40 3.12 25.21
N GLY A 299 8.88 3.81 26.25
CA GLY A 299 8.02 4.47 27.24
C GLY A 299 7.11 5.55 26.64
N TYR A 300 7.51 6.14 25.50
CA TYR A 300 6.65 7.03 24.72
C TYR A 300 5.55 6.24 24.03
N TYR A 301 5.89 5.20 23.27
CA TYR A 301 4.92 4.43 22.46
C TYR A 301 3.85 3.73 23.30
N ASP A 302 4.24 3.10 24.41
CA ASP A 302 3.30 2.36 25.27
C ASP A 302 2.16 3.26 25.80
N LYS A 303 2.43 4.54 26.05
CA LYS A 303 1.41 5.53 26.47
C LYS A 303 0.37 5.78 25.38
N TYR A 304 0.75 5.77 24.11
CA TYR A 304 -0.17 6.01 22.99
C TYR A 304 -1.02 4.78 22.70
N TYR A 305 -0.44 3.58 22.76
CA TYR A 305 -1.19 2.34 22.61
C TYR A 305 -2.30 2.21 23.66
N LYS A 306 -2.00 2.46 24.94
CA LYS A 306 -3.01 2.44 26.00
C LYS A 306 -4.19 3.40 25.74
N ARG A 307 -3.92 4.58 25.19
CA ARG A 307 -4.97 5.55 24.79
C ARG A 307 -5.78 5.09 23.57
N GLY A 308 -5.18 4.37 22.63
CA GLY A 308 -5.85 3.85 21.44
C GLY A 308 -6.79 2.68 21.74
N ILE A 309 -6.34 1.77 22.62
CA ILE A 309 -7.12 0.63 23.14
C ILE A 309 -8.35 1.13 23.91
N ALA A 310 -8.21 2.17 24.75
CA ALA A 310 -9.31 2.75 25.51
C ALA A 310 -10.44 3.37 24.65
N LYS A 311 -10.25 3.48 23.33
CA LYS A 311 -11.27 3.94 22.37
C LYS A 311 -11.96 2.79 21.63
N ARG A 312 -11.65 1.54 21.95
CA ARG A 312 -12.33 0.34 21.43
C ARG A 312 -13.31 -0.16 22.47
N ASP A 313 -14.34 -0.86 22.03
CA ASP A 313 -15.13 -1.67 22.96
C ASP A 313 -14.22 -2.77 23.53
N THR A 314 -14.23 -2.91 24.86
CA THR A 314 -13.35 -3.84 25.58
C THR A 314 -13.77 -5.29 25.40
N SER A 315 -15.02 -5.58 25.01
CA SER A 315 -15.49 -6.95 24.79
C SER A 315 -14.76 -7.67 23.65
N ASP A 316 -14.24 -6.90 22.69
CA ASP A 316 -13.64 -7.43 21.46
C ASP A 316 -12.10 -7.44 21.51
N ILE A 317 -11.52 -7.28 22.71
CA ILE A 317 -10.07 -7.24 22.91
C ILE A 317 -9.61 -8.46 23.70
N HIS A 318 -8.77 -9.26 23.07
CA HIS A 318 -8.15 -10.46 23.63
C HIS A 318 -6.70 -10.15 23.98
N PHE A 319 -6.40 -9.94 25.26
CA PHE A 319 -5.03 -9.77 25.73
C PHE A 319 -4.35 -11.14 25.87
N ILE A 320 -3.23 -11.31 25.18
CA ILE A 320 -2.52 -12.59 25.11
C ILE A 320 -1.07 -12.38 25.57
N PRO A 321 -0.73 -12.78 26.80
CA PRO A 321 0.64 -12.75 27.28
C PRO A 321 1.54 -13.67 26.45
N MET A 322 2.66 -13.13 25.99
CA MET A 322 3.67 -13.86 25.21
C MET A 322 5.03 -13.75 25.90
N PRO A 323 5.78 -14.85 26.06
CA PRO A 323 6.98 -14.86 26.88
C PRO A 323 8.17 -14.13 26.24
N ASN A 324 8.19 -14.04 24.91
CA ASN A 324 9.31 -13.50 24.13
C ASN A 324 8.82 -13.02 22.75
N THR A 325 9.74 -12.56 21.89
CA THR A 325 9.45 -12.10 20.53
C THR A 325 9.64 -13.17 19.44
N ASN A 326 9.60 -14.46 19.77
CA ASN A 326 9.72 -15.56 18.80
C ASN A 326 8.46 -15.61 17.92
N ALA A 327 8.61 -15.21 16.66
CA ALA A 327 7.50 -15.11 15.73
C ALA A 327 6.79 -16.45 15.47
N GLN A 328 7.54 -17.56 15.42
CA GLN A 328 6.97 -18.88 15.12
C GLN A 328 6.11 -19.40 16.27
N GLU A 329 6.62 -19.29 17.50
CA GLU A 329 5.90 -19.70 18.71
C GLU A 329 4.64 -18.84 18.90
N ASN A 330 4.80 -17.52 18.81
CA ASN A 330 3.69 -16.58 19.01
C ASN A 330 2.60 -16.71 17.94
N ALA A 331 2.97 -16.95 16.66
CA ALA A 331 2.02 -17.21 15.59
C ALA A 331 1.21 -18.49 15.86
N LYS A 332 1.88 -19.57 16.29
CA LYS A 332 1.20 -20.82 16.66
C LYS A 332 0.19 -20.59 17.79
N THR A 333 0.59 -19.89 18.85
CA THR A 333 -0.31 -19.54 19.97
C THR A 333 -1.53 -18.74 19.51
N LEU A 334 -1.36 -17.76 18.62
CA LEU A 334 -2.48 -16.98 18.07
C LEU A 334 -3.45 -17.83 17.24
N ILE A 335 -2.91 -18.71 16.38
CA ILE A 335 -3.73 -19.60 15.54
C ILE A 335 -4.55 -20.56 16.42
N GLU A 336 -3.92 -21.18 17.42
CA GLU A 336 -4.60 -22.06 18.38
C GLU A 336 -5.68 -21.29 19.16
N TYR A 337 -5.36 -20.11 19.69
CA TYR A 337 -6.29 -19.28 20.46
C TYR A 337 -7.54 -18.92 19.64
N THR A 338 -7.35 -18.47 18.39
CA THR A 338 -8.48 -18.09 17.52
C THR A 338 -9.31 -19.27 17.04
N THR A 339 -8.73 -20.46 16.97
CA THR A 339 -9.46 -21.69 16.64
C THR A 339 -10.34 -22.15 17.81
N CYS A 340 -9.88 -21.99 19.05
CA CYS A 340 -10.65 -22.36 20.25
C CYS A 340 -11.82 -21.41 20.57
N LEU A 341 -11.82 -20.19 20.02
CA LEU A 341 -12.92 -19.22 20.20
C LEU A 341 -14.10 -19.44 19.25
N LYS A 342 -13.91 -20.22 18.18
CA LYS A 342 -14.95 -20.61 17.22
C LYS A 342 -15.55 -21.95 17.60
#